data_AF-A0A445CMZ1-F1
#
_entry.id   AF-A0A445CMZ1-F1
#
_cell.length_a   1.000
_cell.length_b   1.000
_cell.length_c   1.000
_cell.angle_alpha   90.00
_cell.angle_beta   90.00
_cell.angle_gamma   90.00
#
_symmetry.space_group_name_H-M   'P 1'
#
loop_
_entity.id
_entity.type
_entity.pdbx_description
1 polymer ?
#
loop_
_entity_poly.entity_id
_entity_poly.type
_entity_poly.pdbx_seq_one_letter_code
_entity_poly.pdbx_strand_id
1 'polypeptide(L)'
;MHAKVNYCCVKTTYYFVCVPSQETEDSFITGYTCNSRERVVFTVLELSASFLHSLKKRRQKKEGPTAYCFGGQCPSKGKGGSQSYEENFYTCGCASGTYINQLWPMESVEQLTLQADKFGDKGGAKLFVPAGRWLTGSFDLISHLTLWLDKDAVILGSTNPDDWPVVDPLPSYGRGRELPGGRHKSLIYGQDLTDVVITGNNGTIDGQGSIWWSLFRNKTLDYTRPHLVELMNSAGVLISNLTFLDSPFWNIHPVYCRFGGDLRLFFWMNSQVTVKKVKILAPLDSPNTDGIDPDSSDNVCIEDCYISTGDDLIAIKSGWDEYGIAFGRPSTNIIINRLTGRTATSAGIAIGSEMSGGVSEVHAQDIRFFDSYSAIRIKTSPGRGGYVRNVFVSNMTLENVDIAIRFTGTYGDHPDDKFDPNALPLIEKITIKDVIGQNIKRAGLLEGIEGDNFVNICLSNIILNVSSSYSWNCSNVQGYSDFVSPEACKPLKERIFPEHCSDCYNLSNHLQSSNNQTRGAWLLSW
;
A
#
# COMPACT_ATOMS: atom_id res chain seq x y z
N MET A 1 -21.18 49.50 9.34
CA MET A 1 -19.71 49.49 9.13
C MET A 1 -19.33 48.13 8.56
N HIS A 2 -18.67 48.15 7.39
CA HIS A 2 -18.39 46.98 6.55
C HIS A 2 -17.62 45.86 7.28
N ALA A 3 -18.17 44.65 7.24
CA ALA A 3 -17.42 43.43 7.56
C ALA A 3 -16.43 43.15 6.42
N LYS A 4 -15.13 43.31 6.69
CA LYS A 4 -14.09 42.81 5.79
C LYS A 4 -13.95 41.31 5.99
N VAL A 5 -14.39 40.55 4.99
CA VAL A 5 -13.99 39.15 4.78
C VAL A 5 -12.52 39.18 4.35
N ASN A 6 -11.63 38.57 5.14
CA ASN A 6 -10.22 38.42 4.76
C ASN A 6 -9.96 36.98 4.34
N TYR A 7 -9.35 36.87 3.16
CA TYR A 7 -9.22 35.72 2.26
C TYR A 7 -8.32 34.59 2.79
N CYS A 8 -8.60 33.34 2.39
CA CYS A 8 -7.58 32.30 2.27
C CYS A 8 -6.42 32.85 1.43
N CYS A 9 -5.17 32.68 1.85
CA CYS A 9 -4.07 32.76 0.90
C CYS A 9 -4.11 31.49 0.04
N VAL A 10 -5.00 31.47 -0.95
CA VAL A 10 -4.84 30.57 -2.10
C VAL A 10 -3.69 31.15 -2.90
N LYS A 11 -2.50 30.55 -2.81
CA LYS A 11 -1.49 30.77 -3.84
C LYS A 11 -1.91 29.94 -5.05
N THR A 12 -2.55 30.58 -6.03
CA THR A 12 -2.66 30.01 -7.37
C THR A 12 -1.30 30.18 -8.02
N THR A 13 -0.46 29.15 -7.93
CA THR A 13 0.80 29.09 -8.68
C THR A 13 0.49 28.48 -10.04
N TYR A 14 0.66 29.25 -11.11
CA TYR A 14 0.53 28.76 -12.47
C TYR A 14 1.82 28.00 -12.83
N TYR A 15 1.71 26.69 -13.10
CA TYR A 15 2.78 25.94 -13.71
C TYR A 15 2.50 25.79 -15.20
N PHE A 16 3.43 26.24 -16.04
CA PHE A 16 3.43 25.95 -17.47
C PHE A 16 4.20 24.64 -17.66
N VAL A 17 3.51 23.57 -18.04
CA VAL A 17 4.17 22.33 -18.45
C VAL A 17 4.39 22.41 -19.95
N CYS A 18 5.63 22.69 -20.38
CA CYS A 18 6.04 22.46 -21.76
C CYS A 18 6.44 20.99 -21.89
N VAL A 19 5.63 20.20 -22.58
CA VAL A 19 5.97 18.81 -22.94
C VAL A 19 6.83 18.86 -24.22
N PRO A 20 8.00 18.20 -24.30
CA PRO A 20 8.76 18.14 -25.53
C PRO A 20 8.06 17.19 -26.52
N SER A 21 7.69 17.69 -27.70
CA SER A 21 7.29 16.84 -28.82
C SER A 21 8.54 16.21 -29.44
N GLN A 22 8.60 14.88 -29.44
CA GLN A 22 9.50 14.14 -30.32
C GLN A 22 8.90 14.07 -31.73
N GLU A 23 9.75 14.34 -32.73
CA GLU A 23 9.73 14.00 -34.18
C GLU A 23 10.08 15.25 -35.02
N THR A 24 11.35 15.42 -35.43
CA THR A 24 12.11 14.91 -36.61
C THR A 24 12.27 15.98 -37.70
N GLU A 25 13.54 16.23 -38.01
CA GLU A 25 14.18 16.84 -39.20
C GLU A 25 13.86 18.29 -39.66
N ASP A 26 14.98 18.97 -39.95
CA ASP A 26 15.19 20.19 -40.75
C ASP A 26 14.96 21.61 -40.18
N SER A 27 16.10 22.21 -39.80
CA SER A 27 16.53 23.59 -40.08
C SER A 27 15.87 24.80 -39.37
N PHE A 28 16.68 25.42 -38.49
CA PHE A 28 16.84 26.84 -38.15
C PHE A 28 15.62 27.82 -38.06
N ILE A 29 15.29 28.15 -36.81
CA ILE A 29 14.99 29.48 -36.18
C ILE A 29 13.95 30.43 -36.84
N THR A 30 12.74 30.50 -36.26
CA THR A 30 12.18 31.63 -35.48
C THR A 30 10.65 31.52 -35.43
N GLY A 31 10.07 31.30 -34.23
CA GLY A 31 8.64 31.47 -34.00
C GLY A 31 8.01 30.42 -33.09
N TYR A 32 7.87 30.72 -31.81
CA TYR A 32 6.97 29.96 -30.93
C TYR A 32 5.53 30.43 -31.17
N THR A 33 4.71 29.60 -31.80
CA THR A 33 3.25 29.75 -31.78
C THR A 33 2.68 28.92 -30.64
N CYS A 34 2.22 29.59 -29.57
CA CYS A 34 1.39 28.97 -28.54
C CYS A 34 0.02 28.64 -29.14
N ASN A 35 -0.23 27.37 -29.48
CA ASN A 35 -1.59 26.92 -29.74
C ASN A 35 -2.24 26.54 -28.40
N SER A 36 -3.08 27.44 -27.91
CA SER A 36 -3.85 27.28 -26.69
C SER A 36 -4.96 26.25 -26.88
N ARG A 37 -4.93 25.09 -26.21
CA ARG A 37 -6.18 24.35 -25.92
C ARG A 37 -6.18 23.24 -24.88
N GLU A 38 -5.20 23.11 -24.00
CA GLU A 38 -5.36 22.29 -22.78
C GLU A 38 -4.63 22.95 -21.61
N ARG A 39 -5.39 23.44 -20.62
CA ARG A 39 -4.88 24.01 -19.36
C ARG A 39 -5.23 23.04 -18.25
N VAL A 40 -4.25 22.37 -17.66
CA VAL A 40 -4.45 21.65 -16.39
C VAL A 40 -4.09 22.61 -15.26
N VAL A 41 -5.09 22.98 -14.45
CA VAL A 41 -4.93 23.93 -13.34
C VAL A 41 -4.83 23.14 -12.05
N PHE A 42 -3.64 23.06 -11.44
CA PHE A 42 -3.49 22.48 -10.11
C PHE A 42 -3.53 23.59 -9.05
N THR A 43 -4.34 23.39 -8.00
CA THR A 43 -4.26 24.23 -6.80
C THR A 43 -3.31 23.59 -5.80
N VAL A 44 -2.24 24.30 -5.44
CA VAL A 44 -1.31 23.87 -4.39
C VAL A 44 -1.75 24.47 -3.06
N LEU A 45 -2.06 23.60 -2.10
CA LEU A 45 -2.27 23.99 -0.71
C LEU A 45 -0.98 23.69 0.07
N GLU A 46 -0.36 24.75 0.58
CA GLU A 46 0.91 24.69 1.32
C GLU A 46 0.67 24.86 2.82
N LEU A 47 1.17 23.92 3.62
CA LEU A 47 1.23 24.06 5.08
C LEU A 47 2.30 25.10 5.45
N SER A 48 1.90 26.28 5.91
CA SER A 48 2.84 27.33 6.39
C SER A 48 2.62 27.69 7.85
N ALA A 49 3.72 27.94 8.58
CA ALA A 49 3.73 28.29 10.00
C ALA A 49 2.93 29.57 10.34
N SER A 50 2.72 30.46 9.37
CA SER A 50 2.05 31.75 9.53
C SER A 50 0.51 31.63 9.64
N PHE A 51 -0.09 30.54 9.16
CA PHE A 51 -1.55 30.33 9.23
C PHE A 51 -2.05 30.06 10.67
N LEU A 52 -1.25 29.36 11.47
CA LEU A 52 -1.61 28.93 12.83
C LEU A 52 -1.55 30.02 13.89
N HIS A 53 -0.76 31.07 13.67
CA HIS A 53 -0.70 32.21 14.59
C HIS A 53 -2.04 32.99 14.61
N SER A 54 -2.82 32.92 13.51
CA SER A 54 -4.16 33.51 13.41
C SER A 54 -5.21 32.72 14.20
N LEU A 55 -5.11 31.38 14.23
CA LEU A 55 -6.02 30.51 15.00
C LEU A 55 -5.79 30.63 16.52
N LYS A 56 -4.54 30.71 16.98
CA LYS A 56 -4.23 30.97 18.41
C LYS A 56 -4.83 32.29 18.92
N LYS A 57 -4.82 33.35 18.11
CA LYS A 57 -5.42 34.64 18.47
C LYS A 57 -6.95 34.61 18.60
N ARG A 58 -7.65 33.67 17.95
CA ARG A 58 -9.12 33.52 18.10
C ARG A 58 -9.52 32.85 19.41
N ARG A 59 -8.65 32.03 20.02
CA ARG A 59 -8.91 31.39 21.32
C ARG A 59 -8.50 32.24 22.53
N GLN A 60 -7.55 33.16 22.39
CA GLN A 60 -7.07 34.02 23.49
C GLN A 60 -7.81 35.36 23.64
N LYS A 61 -9.15 35.37 23.51
CA LYS A 61 -9.96 36.54 23.88
C LYS A 61 -10.48 36.42 25.32
N LYS A 62 -9.58 36.22 26.28
CA LYS A 62 -9.75 36.62 27.68
C LYS A 62 -8.39 37.03 28.25
N GLU A 63 -8.33 38.33 28.58
CA GLU A 63 -7.37 39.05 29.42
C GLU A 63 -5.93 39.27 28.87
N GLY A 64 -5.51 40.55 28.87
CA GLY A 64 -4.19 41.04 28.42
C GLY A 64 -3.10 40.93 29.51
N PRO A 65 -1.93 41.62 29.41
CA PRO A 65 -1.64 42.80 28.58
C PRO A 65 -0.45 42.66 27.60
N THR A 66 -0.60 43.42 26.50
CA THR A 66 0.39 44.05 25.60
C THR A 66 1.89 43.64 25.61
N ALA A 67 2.39 43.28 24.42
CA ALA A 67 3.77 43.54 23.99
C ALA A 67 3.75 44.27 22.61
N TYR A 68 4.56 45.32 22.50
CA TYR A 68 4.59 46.31 21.42
C TYR A 68 5.15 45.75 20.10
N CYS A 69 4.58 46.17 18.96
CA CYS A 69 5.20 46.04 17.64
C CYS A 69 6.01 47.32 17.34
N PHE A 70 7.32 47.20 17.10
CA PHE A 70 8.07 48.25 16.42
C PHE A 70 7.78 48.19 14.93
N GLY A 71 7.28 49.30 14.39
CA GLY A 71 7.03 49.46 12.96
C GLY A 71 8.33 49.69 12.19
N GLY A 72 8.50 48.95 11.10
CA GLY A 72 9.43 49.25 10.02
C GLY A 72 8.69 49.18 8.69
N GLN A 73 8.65 50.28 7.95
CA GLN A 73 8.05 50.38 6.61
C GLN A 73 8.87 49.58 5.59
N CYS A 74 8.22 48.79 4.74
CA CYS A 74 8.82 48.30 3.49
C CYS A 74 8.75 49.40 2.41
N PRO A 75 9.83 49.67 1.64
CA PRO A 75 9.84 50.69 0.61
C PRO A 75 9.01 50.27 -0.62
N SER A 76 8.47 51.28 -1.30
CA SER A 76 7.62 51.18 -2.49
C SER A 76 8.40 50.77 -3.75
N LYS A 77 7.69 50.07 -4.64
CA LYS A 77 8.16 49.55 -5.95
C LYS A 77 8.75 50.64 -6.87
N GLY A 78 9.91 50.35 -7.46
CA GLY A 78 10.41 50.97 -8.69
C GLY A 78 10.18 50.07 -9.91
N LYS A 79 9.82 50.66 -11.05
CA LYS A 79 9.54 50.00 -12.34
C LYS A 79 10.84 49.75 -13.14
N GLY A 80 10.84 48.65 -13.90
CA GLY A 80 11.55 48.53 -15.19
C GLY A 80 12.81 47.69 -15.17
N GLY A 81 12.84 46.64 -16.00
CA GLY A 81 14.05 45.87 -16.30
C GLY A 81 13.76 44.40 -16.61
N SER A 82 13.82 44.02 -17.88
CA SER A 82 13.84 42.65 -18.35
C SER A 82 15.19 42.01 -18.03
N GLN A 83 15.22 41.10 -17.06
CA GLN A 83 16.29 40.12 -16.87
C GLN A 83 15.64 38.81 -16.40
N SER A 84 16.00 37.71 -17.05
CA SER A 84 15.72 36.36 -16.60
C SER A 84 16.52 36.11 -15.32
N TYR A 85 15.86 36.18 -14.18
CA TYR A 85 16.39 35.70 -12.91
C TYR A 85 15.53 34.52 -12.45
N GLU A 86 16.16 33.35 -12.32
CA GLU A 86 15.74 32.38 -11.29
C GLU A 86 16.02 33.01 -9.93
N GLU A 87 15.09 33.82 -9.43
CA GLU A 87 15.11 34.27 -8.05
C GLU A 87 14.47 33.19 -7.18
N ASN A 88 15.31 32.31 -6.66
CA ASN A 88 15.05 31.60 -5.40
C ASN A 88 14.88 32.66 -4.29
N PHE A 89 13.65 33.14 -4.07
CA PHE A 89 13.34 33.99 -2.92
C PHE A 89 13.23 33.14 -1.65
N TYR A 90 14.39 32.75 -1.12
CA TYR A 90 14.58 32.62 0.32
C TYR A 90 14.64 34.01 0.94
N THR A 91 13.51 34.69 1.16
CA THR A 91 13.42 35.78 2.15
C THR A 91 11.98 36.12 2.50
N CYS A 92 11.42 35.38 3.45
CA CYS A 92 10.89 36.02 4.64
C CYS A 92 11.63 35.32 5.79
N GLY A 93 12.54 36.02 6.45
CA GLY A 93 13.55 35.40 7.32
C GLY A 93 12.96 34.45 8.36
N CYS A 94 13.16 33.15 8.13
CA CYS A 94 13.25 32.17 9.20
C CYS A 94 14.74 31.85 9.32
N ALA A 95 15.34 32.30 10.41
CA ALA A 95 16.75 32.16 10.69
C ALA A 95 17.21 30.71 10.51
N SER A 96 18.36 30.55 9.88
CA SER A 96 19.21 29.37 10.02
C SER A 96 19.50 29.13 11.50
N GLY A 97 19.12 27.97 12.03
CA GLY A 97 19.60 27.50 13.32
C GLY A 97 18.56 26.83 14.20
N THR A 98 18.91 25.64 14.68
CA THR A 98 18.35 24.88 15.81
C THR A 98 17.00 24.18 15.63
N TYR A 99 17.10 22.86 15.38
CA TYR A 99 16.14 21.83 15.79
C TYR A 99 15.57 22.08 17.18
N ILE A 100 14.25 22.19 17.35
CA ILE A 100 13.54 21.78 18.58
C ILE A 100 12.11 21.33 18.21
N ASN A 101 11.78 20.09 18.56
CA ASN A 101 10.45 19.48 18.69
C ASN A 101 9.29 20.48 18.87
N GLN A 102 8.61 20.85 17.78
CA GLN A 102 7.27 21.44 17.86
C GLN A 102 6.28 20.47 17.21
N LEU A 103 5.44 19.86 18.05
CA LEU A 103 4.24 19.16 17.61
C LEU A 103 3.28 20.21 17.05
N TRP A 104 2.99 20.13 15.75
CA TRP A 104 2.03 21.01 15.09
C TRP A 104 0.60 20.46 15.24
N PRO A 105 -0.44 21.29 15.45
CA PRO A 105 -1.76 20.81 15.86
C PRO A 105 -2.47 19.93 14.82
N MET A 106 -3.22 18.96 15.35
CA MET A 106 -4.16 18.03 14.71
C MET A 106 -4.99 18.62 13.55
N GLU A 107 -5.45 19.86 13.70
CA GLU A 107 -6.38 20.53 12.78
C GLU A 107 -5.76 20.91 11.42
N SER A 108 -4.46 20.73 11.19
CA SER A 108 -3.80 21.30 10.00
C SER A 108 -3.92 20.47 8.72
N VAL A 109 -3.86 19.14 8.80
CA VAL A 109 -3.95 18.25 7.62
C VAL A 109 -5.40 18.06 7.18
N GLU A 110 -6.28 17.73 8.13
CA GLU A 110 -7.72 17.53 7.90
C GLU A 110 -8.40 18.77 7.28
N GLN A 111 -8.13 19.97 7.83
CA GLN A 111 -8.71 21.21 7.30
C GLN A 111 -8.23 21.54 5.88
N LEU A 112 -7.06 21.07 5.48
CA LEU A 112 -6.55 21.28 4.12
C LEU A 112 -7.16 20.30 3.13
N THR A 113 -7.43 19.05 3.52
CA THR A 113 -8.20 18.14 2.66
C THR A 113 -9.61 18.68 2.42
N LEU A 114 -10.27 19.21 3.47
CA LEU A 114 -11.57 19.89 3.30
C LEU A 114 -11.49 21.14 2.42
N GLN A 115 -10.34 21.82 2.36
CA GLN A 115 -10.15 22.94 1.42
C GLN A 115 -9.87 22.47 -0.01
N ALA A 116 -9.19 21.33 -0.17
CA ALA A 116 -8.89 20.72 -1.46
C ALA A 116 -10.18 20.32 -2.21
N ASP A 117 -11.22 19.90 -1.47
CA ASP A 117 -12.53 19.49 -2.02
C ASP A 117 -13.17 20.58 -2.90
N LYS A 118 -12.94 21.85 -2.56
CA LYS A 118 -13.43 23.02 -3.33
C LYS A 118 -12.81 23.14 -4.73
N PHE A 119 -11.81 22.32 -5.04
CA PHE A 119 -11.09 22.31 -6.31
C PHE A 119 -11.29 21.00 -7.10
N GLY A 120 -12.15 20.07 -6.64
CA GLY A 120 -12.45 18.82 -7.35
C GLY A 120 -12.88 19.04 -8.80
N ASP A 121 -13.81 19.97 -9.04
CA ASP A 121 -14.30 20.33 -10.39
C ASP A 121 -13.28 21.10 -11.25
N LYS A 122 -12.09 21.40 -10.73
CA LYS A 122 -11.08 22.28 -11.36
C LYS A 122 -9.78 21.56 -11.73
N GLY A 123 -9.75 20.22 -11.70
CA GLY A 123 -8.56 19.43 -12.03
C GLY A 123 -7.76 18.96 -10.81
N GLY A 124 -8.38 18.97 -9.62
CA GLY A 124 -7.78 18.42 -8.41
C GLY A 124 -6.93 19.38 -7.60
N ALA A 125 -6.32 18.84 -6.54
CA ALA A 125 -5.52 19.60 -5.58
C ALA A 125 -4.24 18.85 -5.20
N LYS A 126 -3.18 19.60 -4.93
CA LYS A 126 -1.96 19.08 -4.32
C LYS A 126 -1.86 19.57 -2.88
N LEU A 127 -1.91 18.65 -1.92
CA LEU A 127 -1.59 18.91 -0.51
C LEU A 127 -0.09 18.68 -0.31
N PHE A 128 0.67 19.77 -0.14
CA PHE A 128 2.11 19.71 0.08
C PHE A 128 2.44 19.75 1.58
N VAL A 129 3.15 18.72 2.05
CA VAL A 129 3.64 18.57 3.42
C VAL A 129 5.15 18.82 3.43
N PRO A 130 5.61 19.99 3.92
CA PRO A 130 7.04 20.31 3.95
C PRO A 130 7.80 19.50 5.02
N ALA A 131 9.12 19.58 4.96
CA ALA A 131 10.02 19.05 6.00
C ALA A 131 9.56 19.49 7.41
N GLY A 132 9.52 18.54 8.34
CA GLY A 132 8.97 18.76 9.68
C GLY A 132 8.15 17.58 10.20
N ARG A 133 7.63 17.71 11.42
CA ARG A 133 6.84 16.68 12.10
C ARG A 133 5.39 17.16 12.28
N TRP A 134 4.43 16.42 11.76
CA TRP A 134 3.02 16.81 11.63
C TRP A 134 2.13 15.81 12.36
N LEU A 135 1.70 16.13 13.57
CA LEU A 135 0.81 15.27 14.37
C LEU A 135 -0.63 15.40 13.87
N THR A 136 -1.29 14.27 13.63
CA THR A 136 -2.68 14.23 13.18
C THR A 136 -3.39 12.96 13.64
N GLY A 137 -4.71 13.04 13.75
CA GLY A 137 -5.60 11.89 13.92
C GLY A 137 -5.98 11.32 12.57
N SER A 138 -7.01 10.48 12.53
CA SER A 138 -7.54 10.00 11.25
C SER A 138 -8.04 11.16 10.38
N PHE A 139 -7.69 11.16 9.09
CA PHE A 139 -8.20 12.12 8.11
C PHE A 139 -8.60 11.45 6.80
N ASP A 140 -9.62 12.02 6.17
CA ASP A 140 -10.12 11.58 4.87
C ASP A 140 -9.31 12.18 3.72
N LEU A 141 -9.08 11.38 2.68
CA LEU A 141 -8.71 11.82 1.35
C LEU A 141 -9.96 12.11 0.52
N ILE A 142 -9.75 12.82 -0.59
CA ILE A 142 -10.78 13.12 -1.59
C ILE A 142 -10.26 12.73 -2.98
N SER A 143 -11.16 12.60 -3.95
CA SER A 143 -10.80 12.36 -5.35
C SER A 143 -9.97 13.51 -5.94
N HIS A 144 -9.12 13.21 -6.93
CA HIS A 144 -8.23 14.17 -7.59
C HIS A 144 -7.24 14.86 -6.63
N LEU A 145 -6.84 14.17 -5.56
CA LEU A 145 -5.89 14.68 -4.57
C LEU A 145 -4.50 14.08 -4.76
N THR A 146 -3.49 14.94 -4.81
CA THR A 146 -2.09 14.57 -4.61
C THR A 146 -1.65 14.96 -3.20
N LEU A 147 -1.49 13.98 -2.30
CA LEU A 147 -0.77 14.15 -1.03
C LEU A 147 0.73 14.00 -1.30
N TRP A 148 1.48 15.09 -1.15
CA TRP A 148 2.92 15.15 -1.42
C TRP A 148 3.72 15.41 -0.15
N LEU A 149 4.55 14.46 0.29
CA LEU A 149 5.45 14.62 1.43
C LEU A 149 6.87 14.93 0.94
N ASP A 150 7.39 16.09 1.31
CA ASP A 150 8.76 16.44 0.96
C ASP A 150 9.80 15.61 1.74
N LYS A 151 11.06 15.74 1.35
CA LYS A 151 12.18 15.16 2.09
C LYS A 151 12.14 15.66 3.55
N ASP A 152 12.36 14.75 4.48
CA ASP A 152 12.34 15.00 5.94
C ASP A 152 10.96 15.43 6.50
N ALA A 153 9.88 15.32 5.71
CA ALA A 153 8.52 15.43 6.22
C ALA A 153 8.11 14.13 6.92
N VAL A 154 7.50 14.24 8.10
CA VAL A 154 7.00 13.12 8.90
C VAL A 154 5.58 13.40 9.35
N ILE A 155 4.60 12.67 8.83
CA ILE A 155 3.24 12.61 9.40
C ILE A 155 3.27 11.64 10.57
N LEU A 156 2.77 12.07 11.73
CA LEU A 156 2.70 11.28 12.96
C LEU A 156 1.24 11.00 13.30
N GLY A 157 0.86 9.72 13.34
CA GLY A 157 -0.45 9.30 13.84
C GLY A 157 -0.55 9.54 15.34
N SER A 158 -1.67 10.10 15.80
CA SER A 158 -1.86 10.40 17.22
C SER A 158 -1.75 9.16 18.11
N THR A 159 -1.10 9.29 19.26
CA THR A 159 -1.02 8.23 20.27
C THR A 159 -2.26 8.16 21.17
N ASN A 160 -3.22 9.08 20.99
CA ASN A 160 -4.48 9.07 21.71
C ASN A 160 -5.54 8.30 20.90
N PRO A 161 -6.07 7.15 21.39
CA PRO A 161 -7.09 6.39 20.65
C PRO A 161 -8.35 7.17 20.29
N ASP A 162 -8.73 8.19 21.07
CA ASP A 162 -9.91 9.03 20.80
C ASP A 162 -9.78 9.85 19.50
N ASP A 163 -8.56 10.03 18.99
CA ASP A 163 -8.28 10.73 17.74
C ASP A 163 -8.52 9.86 16.49
N TRP A 164 -8.96 8.62 16.69
CA TRP A 164 -9.23 7.62 15.66
C TRP A 164 -10.69 7.19 15.77
N PRO A 165 -11.60 7.85 15.02
CA PRO A 165 -13.03 7.57 15.12
C PRO A 165 -13.35 6.09 14.90
N VAL A 166 -14.35 5.57 15.61
CA VAL A 166 -14.82 4.20 15.40
C VAL A 166 -15.82 4.18 14.24
N VAL A 167 -15.59 3.27 13.28
CA VAL A 167 -16.44 3.03 12.12
C VAL A 167 -16.93 1.58 12.11
N ASP A 168 -17.93 1.32 11.29
CA ASP A 168 -18.49 -0.02 11.11
C ASP A 168 -17.42 -1.01 10.59
N PRO A 169 -17.54 -2.29 10.96
CA PRO A 169 -16.69 -3.32 10.40
C PRO A 169 -16.88 -3.45 8.88
N LEU A 170 -15.91 -4.07 8.22
CA LEU A 170 -16.04 -4.40 6.82
C LEU A 170 -17.21 -5.39 6.62
N PRO A 171 -18.11 -5.16 5.65
CA PRO A 171 -19.24 -6.06 5.42
C PRO A 171 -18.79 -7.48 5.06
N SER A 172 -17.63 -7.65 4.40
CA SER A 172 -17.06 -8.96 4.10
C SER A 172 -16.43 -9.67 5.30
N TYR A 173 -16.37 -9.04 6.47
CA TYR A 173 -15.82 -9.60 7.72
C TYR A 173 -16.88 -9.79 8.81
N GLY A 174 -18.03 -9.09 8.71
CA GLY A 174 -19.13 -9.16 9.67
C GLY A 174 -18.89 -8.49 11.03
N ARG A 175 -17.62 -8.34 11.43
CA ARG A 175 -17.17 -7.74 12.70
C ARG A 175 -15.76 -7.17 12.55
N GLY A 176 -15.29 -6.47 13.58
CA GLY A 176 -13.88 -6.11 13.71
C GLY A 176 -12.99 -7.35 13.66
N ARG A 177 -11.84 -7.21 12.98
CA ARG A 177 -10.90 -8.31 12.75
C ARG A 177 -10.35 -8.91 14.04
N GLU A 178 -10.10 -8.07 15.05
CA GLU A 178 -9.53 -8.49 16.32
C GLU A 178 -10.59 -8.71 17.40
N LEU A 179 -11.63 -7.87 17.38
CA LEU A 179 -12.66 -7.80 18.42
C LEU A 179 -14.05 -7.67 17.80
N PRO A 180 -15.10 -8.20 18.45
CA PRO A 180 -16.48 -7.97 18.00
C PRO A 180 -16.81 -6.47 18.00
N GLY A 181 -17.68 -6.04 17.08
CA GLY A 181 -18.08 -4.64 16.95
C GLY A 181 -17.32 -3.87 15.88
N GLY A 182 -17.13 -2.57 16.09
CA GLY A 182 -16.50 -1.65 15.15
C GLY A 182 -14.97 -1.75 15.09
N ARG A 183 -14.39 -0.85 14.31
CA ARG A 183 -12.94 -0.70 14.12
C ARG A 183 -12.57 0.78 14.15
N HIS A 184 -11.36 1.09 14.62
CA HIS A 184 -10.83 2.45 14.49
C HIS A 184 -10.57 2.75 13.01
N LYS A 185 -10.95 3.94 12.57
CA LYS A 185 -10.69 4.47 11.24
C LYS A 185 -9.20 4.69 11.05
N SER A 186 -8.69 4.30 9.88
CA SER A 186 -7.27 4.36 9.51
C SER A 186 -6.69 5.78 9.51
N LEU A 187 -5.37 5.94 9.67
CA LEU A 187 -4.74 7.27 9.77
C LEU A 187 -5.01 8.09 8.51
N ILE A 188 -4.73 7.49 7.36
CA ILE A 188 -5.08 8.00 6.05
C ILE A 188 -6.20 7.12 5.52
N TYR A 189 -7.41 7.66 5.47
CA TYR A 189 -8.58 6.93 5.02
C TYR A 189 -9.13 7.53 3.72
N GLY A 190 -9.67 6.69 2.85
CA GLY A 190 -10.35 7.12 1.66
C GLY A 190 -11.45 6.15 1.27
N GLN A 191 -12.61 6.65 0.83
CA GLN A 191 -13.68 5.81 0.33
C GLN A 191 -14.27 6.39 -0.96
N ASP A 192 -14.55 5.51 -1.93
CA ASP A 192 -15.17 5.86 -3.21
C ASP A 192 -14.34 6.91 -4.00
N LEU A 193 -13.00 6.80 -3.90
CA LEU A 193 -12.08 7.78 -4.48
C LEU A 193 -11.71 7.44 -5.93
N THR A 194 -11.47 8.48 -6.72
CA THR A 194 -10.89 8.40 -8.06
C THR A 194 -9.68 9.32 -8.16
N ASP A 195 -8.62 8.85 -8.83
CA ASP A 195 -7.45 9.68 -9.16
C ASP A 195 -6.75 10.27 -7.92
N VAL A 196 -6.16 9.40 -7.10
CA VAL A 196 -5.49 9.80 -5.87
C VAL A 196 -4.02 9.42 -5.91
N VAL A 197 -3.16 10.36 -5.54
CA VAL A 197 -1.71 10.18 -5.52
C VAL A 197 -1.19 10.47 -4.12
N ILE A 198 -0.54 9.49 -3.49
CA ILE A 198 0.16 9.63 -2.22
C ILE A 198 1.65 9.43 -2.51
N THR A 199 2.40 10.52 -2.60
CA THR A 199 3.81 10.46 -3.03
C THR A 199 4.68 11.52 -2.38
N GLY A 200 5.94 11.61 -2.78
CA GLY A 200 6.87 12.55 -2.17
C GLY A 200 8.33 12.33 -2.55
N ASN A 201 9.19 13.08 -1.86
CA ASN A 201 10.64 12.94 -1.93
C ASN A 201 11.16 12.08 -0.76
N ASN A 202 10.59 10.88 -0.59
CA ASN A 202 10.89 9.97 0.52
C ASN A 202 10.56 10.58 1.91
N GLY A 203 9.43 11.24 2.04
CA GLY A 203 8.84 11.56 3.34
C GLY A 203 8.31 10.32 4.06
N THR A 204 8.00 10.47 5.34
CA THR A 204 7.61 9.38 6.24
C THR A 204 6.17 9.54 6.75
N ILE A 205 5.43 8.44 6.79
CA ILE A 205 4.15 8.32 7.50
C ILE A 205 4.38 7.34 8.64
N ASP A 206 4.36 7.84 9.87
CA ASP A 206 4.67 7.11 11.10
C ASP A 206 3.39 6.96 11.94
N GLY A 207 2.91 5.74 12.08
CA GLY A 207 1.70 5.41 12.81
C GLY A 207 1.83 5.46 14.33
N GLN A 208 3.06 5.57 14.86
CA GLN A 208 3.37 5.48 16.29
C GLN A 208 2.72 4.27 16.97
N GLY A 209 2.72 3.12 16.30
CA GLY A 209 1.96 1.91 16.62
C GLY A 209 2.22 1.27 17.98
N SER A 210 3.33 1.61 18.65
CA SER A 210 3.71 1.02 19.94
C SER A 210 2.62 1.08 21.02
N ILE A 211 1.84 2.17 21.07
CA ILE A 211 0.72 2.30 22.00
C ILE A 211 -0.37 1.25 21.71
N TRP A 212 -0.71 1.07 20.44
CA TRP A 212 -1.70 0.11 19.97
C TRP A 212 -1.26 -1.32 20.19
N TRP A 213 0.02 -1.62 19.94
CA TRP A 213 0.59 -2.94 20.20
C TRP A 213 0.59 -3.27 21.70
N SER A 214 0.84 -2.28 22.56
CA SER A 214 0.73 -2.45 24.01
C SER A 214 -0.71 -2.74 24.43
N LEU A 215 -1.69 -2.00 23.91
CA LEU A 215 -3.12 -2.25 24.19
C LEU A 215 -3.55 -3.64 23.72
N PHE A 216 -3.09 -4.07 22.55
CA PHE A 216 -3.35 -5.41 22.01
C PHE A 216 -2.77 -6.50 22.93
N ARG A 217 -1.48 -6.42 23.26
CA ARG A 217 -0.79 -7.40 24.12
C ARG A 217 -1.41 -7.46 25.52
N ASN A 218 -1.89 -6.32 26.04
CA ASN A 218 -2.55 -6.23 27.34
C ASN A 218 -4.04 -6.60 27.29
N LYS A 219 -4.61 -6.85 26.11
CA LYS A 219 -6.04 -7.15 25.90
C LYS A 219 -6.98 -6.06 26.43
N THR A 220 -6.58 -4.79 26.24
CA THR A 220 -7.33 -3.61 26.69
C THR A 220 -7.82 -2.75 25.51
N LEU A 221 -7.93 -3.35 24.32
CA LEU A 221 -8.56 -2.71 23.17
C LEU A 221 -10.09 -2.81 23.32
N ASP A 222 -10.79 -1.73 22.98
CA ASP A 222 -12.25 -1.72 22.89
C ASP A 222 -12.73 -2.12 21.48
N TYR A 223 -11.94 -1.80 20.45
CA TYR A 223 -12.23 -2.04 19.04
C TYR A 223 -10.98 -2.52 18.29
N THR A 224 -11.17 -3.00 17.05
CA THR A 224 -10.04 -3.37 16.17
C THR A 224 -9.16 -2.14 15.90
N ARG A 225 -7.83 -2.33 15.96
CA ARG A 225 -6.82 -1.29 15.73
C ARG A 225 -6.94 -0.68 14.32
N PRO A 226 -6.56 0.60 14.15
CA PRO A 226 -6.62 1.26 12.85
C PRO A 226 -5.49 0.79 11.92
N HIS A 227 -5.71 0.85 10.62
CA HIS A 227 -4.63 0.70 9.63
C HIS A 227 -3.86 2.02 9.47
N LEU A 228 -2.70 1.96 8.83
CA LEU A 228 -1.96 3.18 8.48
C LEU A 228 -2.60 3.89 7.27
N VAL A 229 -2.88 3.14 6.20
CA VAL A 229 -3.57 3.62 5.00
C VAL A 229 -4.67 2.64 4.63
N GLU A 230 -5.89 3.13 4.45
CA GLU A 230 -7.02 2.32 3.98
C GLU A 230 -7.77 3.03 2.86
N LEU A 231 -7.90 2.35 1.73
CA LEU A 231 -8.56 2.87 0.54
C LEU A 231 -9.70 1.92 0.18
N MET A 232 -10.91 2.38 0.39
CA MET A 232 -12.13 1.61 0.19
C MET A 232 -12.78 1.98 -1.14
N ASN A 233 -13.23 0.99 -1.92
CA ASN A 233 -14.01 1.21 -3.16
C ASN A 233 -13.38 2.21 -4.15
N SER A 234 -12.06 2.31 -4.17
CA SER A 234 -11.35 3.37 -4.91
C SER A 234 -10.75 2.85 -6.23
N ALA A 235 -10.48 3.77 -7.15
CA ALA A 235 -9.91 3.48 -8.47
C ALA A 235 -8.86 4.52 -8.88
N GLY A 236 -7.81 4.08 -9.57
CA GLY A 236 -6.74 4.98 -10.02
C GLY A 236 -5.99 5.60 -8.84
N VAL A 237 -5.38 4.75 -8.01
CA VAL A 237 -4.61 5.19 -6.84
C VAL A 237 -3.14 4.86 -7.02
N LEU A 238 -2.27 5.84 -6.81
CA LEU A 238 -0.82 5.68 -6.80
C LEU A 238 -0.26 6.01 -5.41
N ILE A 239 0.41 5.05 -4.79
CA ILE A 239 1.22 5.26 -3.58
C ILE A 239 2.68 5.02 -3.95
N SER A 240 3.55 6.04 -3.82
CA SER A 240 4.95 5.85 -4.22
C SER A 240 5.98 6.77 -3.58
N ASN A 241 7.24 6.31 -3.53
CA ASN A 241 8.40 7.10 -3.07
C ASN A 241 8.26 7.62 -1.62
N LEU A 242 7.75 6.78 -0.72
CA LEU A 242 7.52 7.12 0.69
C LEU A 242 8.00 6.00 1.62
N THR A 243 8.22 6.37 2.89
CA THR A 243 8.46 5.43 3.99
C THR A 243 7.23 5.36 4.90
N PHE A 244 6.75 4.15 5.17
CA PHE A 244 5.71 3.84 6.15
C PHE A 244 6.36 3.20 7.36
N LEU A 245 6.07 3.72 8.54
CA LEU A 245 6.73 3.33 9.79
C LEU A 245 5.67 3.03 10.87
N ASP A 246 5.92 1.97 11.64
CA ASP A 246 5.25 1.67 12.90
C ASP A 246 3.71 1.75 12.80
N SER A 247 3.12 1.06 11.82
CA SER A 247 1.67 0.96 11.70
C SER A 247 1.03 0.35 12.97
N PRO A 248 -0.11 0.87 13.46
CA PRO A 248 -0.84 0.26 14.57
C PRO A 248 -1.29 -1.18 14.31
N PHE A 249 -1.62 -1.50 13.06
CA PHE A 249 -2.08 -2.79 12.54
C PHE A 249 -1.56 -2.96 11.09
N TRP A 250 -2.38 -3.36 10.12
CA TRP A 250 -1.95 -3.43 8.71
C TRP A 250 -1.52 -2.07 8.15
N ASN A 251 -0.51 -2.06 7.27
CA ASN A 251 0.07 -0.82 6.74
C ASN A 251 -0.76 -0.24 5.59
N ILE A 252 -0.81 -0.91 4.43
CA ILE A 252 -1.52 -0.39 3.25
C ILE A 252 -2.63 -1.36 2.85
N HIS A 253 -3.87 -0.96 3.07
CA HIS A 253 -5.07 -1.79 2.90
C HIS A 253 -5.99 -1.26 1.77
N PRO A 254 -5.72 -1.59 0.49
CA PRO A 254 -6.69 -1.38 -0.57
C PRO A 254 -7.77 -2.46 -0.49
N VAL A 255 -8.97 -2.04 -0.12
CA VAL A 255 -10.12 -2.92 0.07
C VAL A 255 -11.25 -2.53 -0.87
N TYR A 256 -11.80 -3.52 -1.58
CA TYR A 256 -12.87 -3.30 -2.57
C TYR A 256 -12.47 -2.35 -3.71
N CYS A 257 -11.19 -2.15 -3.97
CA CYS A 257 -10.72 -1.35 -5.10
C CYS A 257 -10.95 -2.08 -6.42
N ARG A 258 -11.24 -1.34 -7.49
CA ARG A 258 -11.68 -1.93 -8.76
C ARG A 258 -11.07 -1.24 -9.97
N PHE A 259 -11.02 -2.00 -11.07
CA PHE A 259 -10.88 -1.45 -12.40
C PHE A 259 -12.15 -0.63 -12.75
N GLY A 260 -11.97 0.58 -13.28
CA GLY A 260 -13.00 1.59 -13.45
C GLY A 260 -13.99 1.19 -14.53
N GLY A 261 -15.25 1.11 -14.15
CA GLY A 261 -16.36 0.70 -15.00
C GLY A 261 -17.44 1.77 -15.15
N ASP A 262 -17.06 3.04 -15.33
CA ASP A 262 -17.97 4.00 -15.97
C ASP A 262 -17.63 4.11 -17.46
N LEU A 263 -18.41 3.38 -18.27
CA LEU A 263 -18.31 3.26 -19.73
C LEU A 263 -18.49 4.60 -20.49
N ARG A 264 -18.68 5.73 -19.80
CA ARG A 264 -18.93 7.04 -20.43
C ARG A 264 -17.68 7.86 -20.71
N LEU A 265 -16.50 7.42 -20.28
CA LEU A 265 -15.24 8.08 -20.62
C LEU A 265 -14.22 7.02 -21.07
N PHE A 266 -14.03 6.94 -22.38
CA PHE A 266 -13.11 6.07 -23.13
C PHE A 266 -11.60 6.28 -22.77
N PHE A 267 -11.27 6.92 -21.64
CA PHE A 267 -9.90 7.26 -21.22
C PHE A 267 -9.39 6.53 -19.96
N TRP A 268 -10.21 5.77 -19.24
CA TRP A 268 -9.80 5.08 -17.99
C TRP A 268 -9.32 3.63 -18.21
N MET A 269 -8.34 3.43 -19.10
CA MET A 269 -7.67 2.12 -19.27
C MET A 269 -6.68 1.77 -18.15
N ASN A 270 -6.55 2.58 -17.08
CA ASN A 270 -5.53 2.43 -16.02
C ASN A 270 -6.09 2.57 -14.59
N SER A 271 -7.30 2.06 -14.32
CA SER A 271 -7.83 2.02 -12.95
C SER A 271 -7.15 0.89 -12.15
N GLN A 272 -5.96 1.18 -11.66
CA GLN A 272 -5.13 0.29 -10.87
C GLN A 272 -4.88 0.91 -9.50
N VAL A 273 -4.79 0.09 -8.46
CA VAL A 273 -4.09 0.50 -7.24
C VAL A 273 -2.63 0.12 -7.41
N THR A 274 -1.74 1.11 -7.44
CA THR A 274 -0.30 0.91 -7.61
C THR A 274 0.43 1.33 -6.35
N VAL A 275 1.19 0.42 -5.76
CA VAL A 275 2.11 0.69 -4.65
C VAL A 275 3.53 0.45 -5.15
N LYS A 276 4.32 1.51 -5.24
CA LYS A 276 5.62 1.49 -5.93
C LYS A 276 6.73 2.18 -5.16
N LYS A 277 7.92 1.59 -5.09
CA LYS A 277 9.12 2.26 -4.51
C LYS A 277 8.88 2.76 -3.08
N VAL A 278 8.18 1.97 -2.27
CA VAL A 278 7.92 2.29 -0.86
C VAL A 278 8.80 1.45 0.05
N LYS A 279 9.08 2.01 1.23
CA LYS A 279 9.68 1.27 2.35
C LYS A 279 8.63 1.12 3.45
N ILE A 280 8.40 -0.08 3.94
CA ILE A 280 7.46 -0.36 5.04
C ILE A 280 8.24 -1.01 6.17
N LEU A 281 8.24 -0.38 7.34
CA LEU A 281 9.10 -0.74 8.45
C LEU A 281 8.29 -0.81 9.76
N ALA A 282 8.44 -1.91 10.49
CA ALA A 282 7.99 -2.04 11.87
C ALA A 282 8.93 -3.02 12.60
N PRO A 283 8.99 -3.00 13.94
CA PRO A 283 9.70 -4.03 14.72
C PRO A 283 9.24 -5.43 14.33
N LEU A 284 10.16 -6.39 14.24
CA LEU A 284 9.82 -7.76 13.81
C LEU A 284 8.94 -8.53 14.81
N ASP A 285 8.76 -8.01 16.02
CA ASP A 285 7.84 -8.54 17.03
C ASP A 285 6.52 -7.75 17.11
N SER A 286 6.32 -6.74 16.25
CA SER A 286 5.09 -5.96 16.23
C SER A 286 3.90 -6.82 15.74
N PRO A 287 2.78 -6.84 16.46
CA PRO A 287 1.66 -7.72 16.15
C PRO A 287 0.88 -7.22 14.94
N ASN A 288 0.72 -8.07 13.92
CA ASN A 288 -0.17 -7.86 12.77
C ASN A 288 0.13 -6.58 11.98
N THR A 289 1.42 -6.34 11.76
CA THR A 289 1.91 -5.20 10.95
C THR A 289 2.12 -5.61 9.50
N ASP A 290 1.12 -6.26 8.91
CA ASP A 290 1.11 -6.69 7.52
C ASP A 290 1.51 -5.52 6.59
N GLY A 291 2.29 -5.81 5.54
CA GLY A 291 2.85 -4.77 4.67
C GLY A 291 1.83 -4.18 3.70
N ILE A 292 1.32 -4.99 2.77
CA ILE A 292 0.30 -4.57 1.82
C ILE A 292 -0.76 -5.65 1.70
N ASP A 293 -2.03 -5.25 1.84
CA ASP A 293 -3.17 -6.15 2.00
C ASP A 293 -4.21 -5.93 0.89
N PRO A 294 -4.01 -6.44 -0.35
CA PRO A 294 -5.07 -6.43 -1.35
C PRO A 294 -6.26 -7.28 -0.87
N ASP A 295 -7.38 -6.63 -0.53
CA ASP A 295 -8.56 -7.28 0.02
C ASP A 295 -9.79 -7.06 -0.87
N SER A 296 -10.37 -8.14 -1.39
CA SER A 296 -11.47 -8.11 -2.35
C SER A 296 -11.27 -7.07 -3.48
N SER A 297 -10.03 -6.93 -3.95
CA SER A 297 -9.59 -5.89 -4.89
C SER A 297 -9.18 -6.45 -6.24
N ASP A 298 -9.50 -5.73 -7.30
CA ASP A 298 -9.14 -6.09 -8.68
C ASP A 298 -8.11 -5.11 -9.24
N ASN A 299 -7.09 -5.65 -9.91
CA ASN A 299 -6.02 -4.92 -10.57
C ASN A 299 -5.18 -4.10 -9.57
N VAL A 300 -4.34 -4.81 -8.80
CA VAL A 300 -3.39 -4.21 -7.86
C VAL A 300 -1.96 -4.53 -8.30
N CYS A 301 -1.12 -3.50 -8.42
CA CYS A 301 0.30 -3.66 -8.71
C CYS A 301 1.15 -3.21 -7.53
N ILE A 302 2.07 -4.07 -7.13
CA ILE A 302 3.03 -3.85 -6.06
C ILE A 302 4.41 -4.04 -6.66
N GLU A 303 5.20 -2.97 -6.74
CA GLU A 303 6.50 -3.03 -7.38
C GLU A 303 7.62 -2.24 -6.68
N ASP A 304 8.85 -2.74 -6.76
CA ASP A 304 10.04 -2.04 -6.25
C ASP A 304 9.97 -1.72 -4.74
N CYS A 305 9.32 -2.58 -3.95
CA CYS A 305 9.08 -2.34 -2.53
C CYS A 305 10.13 -3.02 -1.63
N TYR A 306 10.40 -2.38 -0.49
CA TYR A 306 11.14 -2.99 0.62
C TYR A 306 10.25 -3.07 1.87
N ILE A 307 10.05 -4.26 2.43
CA ILE A 307 9.15 -4.48 3.58
C ILE A 307 9.89 -5.24 4.68
N SER A 308 9.89 -4.72 5.91
CA SER A 308 10.42 -5.38 7.09
C SER A 308 9.45 -5.16 8.24
N THR A 309 8.59 -6.14 8.51
CA THR A 309 7.50 -6.02 9.48
C THR A 309 7.37 -7.28 10.34
N GLY A 310 6.47 -7.23 11.34
CA GLY A 310 6.26 -8.33 12.28
C GLY A 310 5.20 -9.35 11.85
N ASP A 311 4.58 -9.18 10.68
CA ASP A 311 3.63 -10.12 10.10
C ASP A 311 3.86 -10.29 8.59
N ASP A 312 2.84 -10.64 7.80
CA ASP A 312 2.97 -10.93 6.38
C ASP A 312 3.46 -9.70 5.58
N LEU A 313 4.43 -9.86 4.65
CA LEU A 313 4.88 -8.71 3.85
C LEU A 313 3.84 -8.31 2.82
N ILE A 314 3.22 -9.30 2.18
CA ILE A 314 2.04 -9.15 1.32
C ILE A 314 0.99 -10.15 1.81
N ALA A 315 -0.23 -9.69 2.08
CA ALA A 315 -1.33 -10.54 2.50
C ALA A 315 -2.55 -10.34 1.60
N ILE A 316 -2.75 -11.24 0.64
CA ILE A 316 -3.90 -11.17 -0.28
C ILE A 316 -5.12 -11.79 0.41
N LYS A 317 -6.20 -11.01 0.50
CA LYS A 317 -7.44 -11.35 1.22
C LYS A 317 -8.67 -11.11 0.35
N SER A 318 -9.82 -11.59 0.78
CA SER A 318 -11.11 -11.37 0.13
C SER A 318 -12.28 -11.68 1.08
N GLY A 319 -12.26 -11.15 2.29
CA GLY A 319 -13.31 -11.40 3.29
C GLY A 319 -13.26 -12.76 4.02
N TRP A 320 -14.11 -12.90 5.04
CA TRP A 320 -14.02 -13.93 6.08
C TRP A 320 -15.32 -14.74 6.22
N ASP A 321 -15.20 -16.05 6.02
CA ASP A 321 -16.26 -17.06 6.13
C ASP A 321 -17.57 -16.67 5.43
N GLU A 322 -18.72 -16.87 6.07
CA GLU A 322 -20.04 -16.60 5.49
C GLU A 322 -20.21 -15.14 5.07
N TYR A 323 -19.54 -14.19 5.73
CA TYR A 323 -19.57 -12.77 5.37
C TYR A 323 -18.82 -12.53 4.07
N GLY A 324 -17.66 -13.14 3.90
CA GLY A 324 -16.89 -13.07 2.66
C GLY A 324 -17.58 -13.79 1.51
N ILE A 325 -18.18 -14.97 1.78
CA ILE A 325 -18.98 -15.73 0.81
C ILE A 325 -20.20 -14.91 0.35
N ALA A 326 -20.95 -14.34 1.30
CA ALA A 326 -22.14 -13.53 0.99
C ALA A 326 -21.78 -12.22 0.27
N PHE A 327 -20.64 -11.61 0.61
CA PHE A 327 -20.14 -10.43 -0.08
C PHE A 327 -19.68 -10.76 -1.52
N GLY A 328 -19.16 -11.96 -1.74
CA GLY A 328 -19.00 -12.55 -3.07
C GLY A 328 -18.01 -11.82 -3.98
N ARG A 329 -17.02 -11.12 -3.40
CA ARG A 329 -16.07 -10.31 -4.15
C ARG A 329 -14.63 -10.84 -4.00
N PRO A 330 -14.01 -11.29 -5.10
CA PRO A 330 -12.65 -11.82 -5.04
C PRO A 330 -11.59 -10.73 -5.03
N SER A 331 -10.37 -11.10 -4.61
CA SER A 331 -9.14 -10.42 -5.03
C SER A 331 -8.62 -11.05 -6.31
N THR A 332 -8.39 -10.26 -7.34
CA THR A 332 -7.94 -10.77 -8.65
C THR A 332 -7.02 -9.80 -9.38
N ASN A 333 -6.25 -10.31 -10.35
CA ASN A 333 -5.26 -9.55 -11.12
C ASN A 333 -4.26 -8.81 -10.21
N ILE A 334 -3.57 -9.55 -9.35
CA ILE A 334 -2.60 -9.01 -8.41
C ILE A 334 -1.18 -9.27 -8.94
N ILE A 335 -0.43 -8.20 -9.16
CA ILE A 335 0.96 -8.26 -9.65
C ILE A 335 1.90 -7.82 -8.54
N ILE A 336 2.88 -8.67 -8.21
CA ILE A 336 3.94 -8.41 -7.24
C ILE A 336 5.28 -8.57 -7.97
N ASN A 337 6.08 -7.51 -8.02
CA ASN A 337 7.30 -7.51 -8.83
C ASN A 337 8.45 -6.81 -8.09
N ARG A 338 9.66 -7.39 -8.08
CA ARG A 338 10.83 -6.76 -7.46
C ARG A 338 10.57 -6.38 -5.99
N LEU A 339 10.12 -7.34 -5.20
CA LEU A 339 9.86 -7.19 -3.77
C LEU A 339 11.03 -7.76 -2.96
N THR A 340 11.55 -6.98 -2.02
CA THR A 340 12.57 -7.43 -1.07
C THR A 340 12.07 -7.26 0.36
N GLY A 341 12.31 -8.23 1.25
CA GLY A 341 11.90 -8.04 2.65
C GLY A 341 12.15 -9.19 3.60
N ARG A 342 11.76 -8.97 4.86
CA ARG A 342 11.91 -9.93 5.96
C ARG A 342 10.76 -9.88 6.98
N THR A 343 10.40 -11.04 7.53
CA THR A 343 9.42 -11.17 8.62
C THR A 343 9.75 -12.35 9.53
N ALA A 344 10.01 -12.09 10.81
CA ALA A 344 10.55 -13.10 11.71
C ALA A 344 9.55 -14.22 12.08
N THR A 345 8.25 -13.98 11.91
CA THR A 345 7.18 -14.82 12.49
C THR A 345 6.13 -15.27 11.47
N SER A 346 6.05 -14.61 10.30
CA SER A 346 4.96 -14.81 9.33
C SER A 346 5.47 -15.08 7.90
N ALA A 347 4.77 -14.65 6.84
CA ALA A 347 5.13 -14.99 5.46
C ALA A 347 5.60 -13.80 4.61
N GLY A 348 6.47 -14.07 3.64
CA GLY A 348 6.79 -13.11 2.60
C GLY A 348 5.57 -12.76 1.73
N ILE A 349 4.95 -13.78 1.13
CA ILE A 349 3.66 -13.65 0.43
C ILE A 349 2.68 -14.63 1.06
N ALA A 350 1.62 -14.11 1.68
CA ALA A 350 0.50 -14.85 2.19
C ALA A 350 -0.74 -14.66 1.32
N ILE A 351 -1.47 -15.75 1.09
CA ILE A 351 -2.83 -15.73 0.58
C ILE A 351 -3.75 -16.28 1.68
N GLY A 352 -4.70 -15.47 2.12
CA GLY A 352 -5.58 -15.72 3.25
C GLY A 352 -5.04 -15.22 4.61
N SER A 353 -5.63 -15.62 5.73
CA SER A 353 -6.65 -16.67 5.81
C SER A 353 -8.05 -16.24 5.38
N GLU A 354 -8.31 -14.95 5.30
CA GLU A 354 -9.58 -14.36 4.91
C GLU A 354 -9.68 -14.37 3.39
N MET A 355 -10.05 -15.50 2.78
CA MET A 355 -10.07 -15.72 1.32
C MET A 355 -11.44 -16.16 0.78
N SER A 356 -12.50 -15.86 1.53
CA SER A 356 -13.84 -16.44 1.33
C SER A 356 -14.58 -15.95 0.09
N GLY A 357 -14.30 -14.72 -0.35
CA GLY A 357 -14.76 -14.17 -1.64
C GLY A 357 -13.98 -14.69 -2.86
N GLY A 358 -12.87 -15.41 -2.64
CA GLY A 358 -11.99 -15.96 -3.67
C GLY A 358 -10.75 -15.12 -3.97
N VAL A 359 -9.65 -15.79 -4.30
CA VAL A 359 -8.40 -15.19 -4.76
C VAL A 359 -7.97 -15.83 -6.07
N SER A 360 -7.68 -15.03 -7.09
CA SER A 360 -7.24 -15.55 -8.41
C SER A 360 -6.28 -14.63 -9.15
N GLU A 361 -5.64 -15.16 -10.21
CA GLU A 361 -4.78 -14.38 -11.10
C GLU A 361 -3.71 -13.58 -10.33
N VAL A 362 -2.96 -14.28 -9.48
CA VAL A 362 -1.86 -13.71 -8.69
C VAL A 362 -0.55 -14.02 -9.37
N HIS A 363 0.21 -12.99 -9.72
CA HIS A 363 1.53 -13.13 -10.33
C HIS A 363 2.59 -12.45 -9.45
N ALA A 364 3.51 -13.24 -8.91
CA ALA A 364 4.68 -12.77 -8.18
C ALA A 364 5.97 -13.13 -8.92
N GLN A 365 6.84 -12.15 -9.15
CA GLN A 365 8.16 -12.40 -9.76
C GLN A 365 9.25 -11.50 -9.19
N ASP A 366 10.49 -11.94 -9.35
CA ASP A 366 11.70 -11.21 -8.92
C ASP A 366 11.67 -10.89 -7.42
N ILE A 367 11.59 -11.93 -6.59
CA ILE A 367 11.36 -11.80 -5.15
C ILE A 367 12.64 -12.15 -4.37
N ARG A 368 12.99 -11.34 -3.36
CA ARG A 368 14.07 -11.65 -2.42
C ARG A 368 13.57 -11.61 -0.98
N PHE A 369 13.53 -12.76 -0.32
CA PHE A 369 13.22 -12.83 1.10
C PHE A 369 14.41 -13.34 1.91
N PHE A 370 14.66 -12.70 3.03
CA PHE A 370 15.72 -13.08 3.96
C PHE A 370 15.23 -13.00 5.40
N ASP A 371 15.84 -13.75 6.31
CA ASP A 371 15.49 -13.76 7.74
C ASP A 371 13.98 -13.89 8.00
N SER A 372 13.33 -14.79 7.25
CA SER A 372 11.87 -14.91 7.22
C SER A 372 11.37 -16.26 7.74
N TYR A 373 10.20 -16.27 8.39
CA TYR A 373 9.64 -17.54 8.85
C TYR A 373 9.11 -18.39 7.69
N SER A 374 8.29 -17.83 6.80
CA SER A 374 7.86 -18.51 5.56
C SER A 374 8.04 -17.61 4.34
N ALA A 375 8.33 -18.18 3.16
CA ALA A 375 8.40 -17.38 1.94
C ALA A 375 7.03 -17.28 1.24
N ILE A 376 6.47 -18.40 0.81
CA ILE A 376 5.13 -18.47 0.19
C ILE A 376 4.19 -19.21 1.14
N ARG A 377 3.04 -18.60 1.46
CA ARG A 377 2.07 -19.19 2.39
C ARG A 377 0.63 -19.12 1.87
N ILE A 378 -0.08 -20.24 1.92
CA ILE A 378 -1.54 -20.29 1.72
C ILE A 378 -2.18 -20.73 3.04
N LYS A 379 -3.13 -19.95 3.54
CA LYS A 379 -3.83 -20.18 4.81
C LYS A 379 -5.32 -20.30 4.53
N THR A 380 -5.95 -21.38 4.96
CA THR A 380 -7.41 -21.54 4.89
C THR A 380 -7.90 -22.52 5.95
N SER A 381 -9.21 -22.74 6.04
CA SER A 381 -9.90 -23.63 6.99
C SER A 381 -11.23 -24.09 6.41
N PRO A 382 -11.75 -25.27 6.80
CA PRO A 382 -13.17 -25.59 6.64
C PRO A 382 -14.01 -24.43 7.22
N GLY A 383 -15.01 -23.95 6.49
CA GLY A 383 -15.73 -22.71 6.83
C GLY A 383 -15.45 -21.55 5.91
N ARG A 384 -14.24 -21.49 5.34
CA ARG A 384 -13.85 -20.37 4.48
C ARG A 384 -14.60 -20.36 3.15
N GLY A 385 -14.93 -21.53 2.60
CA GLY A 385 -15.41 -21.64 1.22
C GLY A 385 -14.47 -20.94 0.23
N GLY A 386 -15.04 -20.36 -0.82
CA GLY A 386 -14.28 -19.60 -1.81
C GLY A 386 -13.23 -20.45 -2.53
N TYR A 387 -12.16 -19.79 -2.97
CA TYR A 387 -11.07 -20.45 -3.69
C TYR A 387 -9.76 -19.67 -3.61
N VAL A 388 -8.64 -20.36 -3.79
CA VAL A 388 -7.36 -19.78 -4.20
C VAL A 388 -6.92 -20.51 -5.45
N ARG A 389 -6.84 -19.82 -6.58
CA ARG A 389 -6.45 -20.45 -7.85
C ARG A 389 -5.63 -19.56 -8.76
N ASN A 390 -4.98 -20.15 -9.75
CA ASN A 390 -4.26 -19.40 -10.79
C ASN A 390 -3.21 -18.47 -10.17
N VAL A 391 -2.32 -19.07 -9.37
CA VAL A 391 -1.22 -18.38 -8.71
C VAL A 391 0.08 -18.76 -9.39
N PHE A 392 0.86 -17.78 -9.82
CA PHE A 392 2.15 -17.98 -10.47
C PHE A 392 3.23 -17.21 -9.71
N VAL A 393 4.20 -17.94 -9.17
CA VAL A 393 5.36 -17.38 -8.48
C VAL A 393 6.62 -17.80 -9.22
N SER A 394 7.46 -16.84 -9.60
CA SER A 394 8.71 -17.14 -10.32
C SER A 394 9.89 -16.28 -9.89
N ASN A 395 11.11 -16.76 -10.15
CA ASN A 395 12.37 -16.06 -9.88
C ASN A 395 12.47 -15.53 -8.44
N MET A 396 12.70 -16.45 -7.49
CA MET A 396 12.77 -16.14 -6.07
C MET A 396 14.12 -16.53 -5.47
N THR A 397 14.72 -15.62 -4.70
CA THR A 397 15.93 -15.89 -3.90
C THR A 397 15.58 -15.85 -2.42
N LEU A 398 15.92 -16.92 -1.71
CA LEU A 398 15.64 -17.11 -0.28
C LEU A 398 16.94 -17.26 0.51
N GLU A 399 17.03 -16.59 1.66
CA GLU A 399 18.20 -16.65 2.54
C GLU A 399 17.78 -16.70 4.01
N ASN A 400 18.21 -17.72 4.76
CA ASN A 400 17.83 -17.86 6.18
C ASN A 400 16.29 -17.87 6.36
N VAL A 401 15.62 -18.81 5.70
CA VAL A 401 14.15 -18.95 5.73
C VAL A 401 13.74 -20.26 6.40
N ASP A 402 12.79 -20.19 7.34
CA ASP A 402 12.39 -21.37 8.11
C ASP A 402 11.59 -22.37 7.25
N ILE A 403 10.61 -21.92 6.46
CA ILE A 403 9.80 -22.77 5.57
C ILE A 403 9.64 -22.08 4.21
N ALA A 404 10.23 -22.61 3.14
CA ALA A 404 10.13 -21.94 1.84
C ALA A 404 8.68 -21.94 1.30
N ILE A 405 7.98 -23.07 1.35
CA ILE A 405 6.59 -23.18 0.86
C ILE A 405 5.71 -23.77 1.94
N ARG A 406 4.65 -23.05 2.35
CA ARG A 406 3.79 -23.46 3.45
C ARG A 406 2.31 -23.38 3.11
N PHE A 407 1.60 -24.49 3.07
CA PHE A 407 0.13 -24.51 2.99
C PHE A 407 -0.45 -25.03 4.29
N THR A 408 -1.52 -24.38 4.76
CA THR A 408 -2.21 -24.76 5.99
C THR A 408 -3.71 -24.73 5.74
N GLY A 409 -4.32 -25.91 5.64
CA GLY A 409 -5.75 -26.11 5.46
C GLY A 409 -6.56 -26.07 6.76
N THR A 410 -5.94 -25.98 7.92
CA THR A 410 -6.59 -25.97 9.24
C THR A 410 -6.14 -24.79 10.11
N TYR A 411 -6.13 -23.59 9.52
CA TYR A 411 -5.71 -22.35 10.21
C TYR A 411 -6.54 -22.02 11.48
N GLY A 412 -7.83 -22.33 11.50
CA GLY A 412 -8.68 -22.42 12.70
C GLY A 412 -9.26 -21.12 13.27
N ASP A 413 -9.06 -19.97 12.63
CA ASP A 413 -9.62 -18.67 13.08
C ASP A 413 -10.97 -18.39 12.41
N HIS A 414 -12.03 -18.00 13.13
CA HIS A 414 -13.37 -17.75 12.57
C HIS A 414 -14.00 -16.50 13.21
N PRO A 415 -14.84 -15.72 12.50
CA PRO A 415 -15.42 -14.49 13.03
C PRO A 415 -16.36 -14.79 14.20
N ASP A 416 -17.11 -15.88 14.10
CA ASP A 416 -18.02 -16.38 15.12
C ASP A 416 -18.32 -17.87 14.86
N ASP A 417 -19.20 -18.46 15.66
CA ASP A 417 -19.53 -19.90 15.58
C ASP A 417 -20.58 -20.24 14.50
N LYS A 418 -20.94 -19.31 13.60
CA LYS A 418 -22.00 -19.50 12.58
C LYS A 418 -21.49 -19.91 11.21
N PHE A 419 -20.17 -19.98 11.01
CA PHE A 419 -19.60 -20.45 9.75
C PHE A 419 -20.08 -21.88 9.42
N ASP A 420 -20.23 -22.18 8.13
CA ASP A 420 -20.59 -23.53 7.69
C ASP A 420 -19.32 -24.41 7.60
N PRO A 421 -19.10 -25.39 8.50
CA PRO A 421 -17.90 -26.22 8.46
C PRO A 421 -17.78 -27.07 7.19
N ASN A 422 -18.85 -27.22 6.40
CA ASN A 422 -18.83 -27.91 5.11
C ASN A 422 -18.51 -26.99 3.94
N ALA A 423 -18.39 -25.67 4.16
CA ALA A 423 -17.91 -24.73 3.16
C ALA A 423 -16.39 -24.90 2.99
N LEU A 424 -16.01 -25.87 2.18
CA LEU A 424 -14.61 -26.19 1.92
C LEU A 424 -14.03 -25.31 0.79
N PRO A 425 -12.78 -24.85 0.93
CA PRO A 425 -12.11 -23.98 -0.03
C PRO A 425 -11.50 -24.74 -1.21
N LEU A 426 -11.74 -24.30 -2.44
CA LEU A 426 -11.02 -24.86 -3.60
C LEU A 426 -9.61 -24.23 -3.71
N ILE A 427 -8.57 -25.02 -3.46
CA ILE A 427 -7.17 -24.61 -3.68
C ILE A 427 -6.61 -25.38 -4.87
N GLU A 428 -6.37 -24.67 -5.98
CA GLU A 428 -5.87 -25.31 -7.20
C GLU A 428 -4.91 -24.45 -8.03
N LYS A 429 -4.17 -25.07 -8.94
CA LYS A 429 -3.43 -24.35 -10.00
C LYS A 429 -2.43 -23.33 -9.45
N ILE A 430 -1.57 -23.81 -8.57
CA ILE A 430 -0.52 -23.03 -7.92
C ILE A 430 0.81 -23.44 -8.54
N THR A 431 1.46 -22.52 -9.26
CA THR A 431 2.76 -22.77 -9.90
C THR A 431 3.83 -21.95 -9.23
N ILE A 432 4.87 -22.63 -8.73
CA ILE A 432 6.04 -22.03 -8.11
C ILE A 432 7.25 -22.51 -8.89
N LYS A 433 8.01 -21.58 -9.48
CA LYS A 433 9.15 -21.92 -10.32
C LYS A 433 10.37 -21.04 -10.10
N ASP A 434 11.53 -21.54 -10.52
CA ASP A 434 12.79 -20.77 -10.53
C ASP A 434 13.11 -20.20 -9.13
N VAL A 435 13.21 -21.08 -8.12
CA VAL A 435 13.46 -20.70 -6.72
C VAL A 435 14.83 -21.20 -6.27
N ILE A 436 15.66 -20.32 -5.75
CA ILE A 436 16.97 -20.66 -5.18
C ILE A 436 16.99 -20.24 -3.71
N GLY A 437 17.37 -21.14 -2.82
CA GLY A 437 17.38 -20.89 -1.38
C GLY A 437 18.66 -21.36 -0.68
N GLN A 438 19.19 -20.54 0.22
CA GLN A 438 20.30 -20.86 1.10
C GLN A 438 19.89 -20.77 2.56
N ASN A 439 20.45 -21.67 3.38
CA ASN A 439 20.13 -21.78 4.81
C ASN A 439 18.61 -21.89 5.04
N ILE A 440 17.98 -22.85 4.38
CA ILE A 440 16.54 -23.11 4.49
C ILE A 440 16.32 -24.17 5.55
N LYS A 441 15.42 -23.99 6.51
CA LYS A 441 15.17 -25.05 7.50
C LYS A 441 14.30 -26.17 6.93
N ARG A 442 13.19 -25.86 6.26
CA ARG A 442 12.35 -26.84 5.52
C ARG A 442 12.02 -26.33 4.12
N ALA A 443 12.08 -27.23 3.13
CA ALA A 443 11.69 -26.92 1.76
C ALA A 443 10.18 -26.70 1.64
N GLY A 444 9.37 -27.56 2.26
CA GLY A 444 7.92 -27.33 2.29
C GLY A 444 7.16 -28.06 3.39
N LEU A 445 6.08 -27.42 3.83
CA LEU A 445 5.07 -27.96 4.73
C LEU A 445 3.70 -27.69 4.11
N LEU A 446 3.17 -28.67 3.37
CA LEU A 446 1.97 -28.52 2.56
C LEU A 446 0.86 -29.41 3.13
N GLU A 447 0.01 -28.82 3.95
CA GLU A 447 -1.07 -29.52 4.65
C GLU A 447 -2.41 -29.03 4.11
N GLY A 448 -3.06 -29.85 3.28
CA GLY A 448 -4.41 -29.62 2.79
C GLY A 448 -5.49 -30.08 3.78
N ILE A 449 -6.74 -30.12 3.33
CA ILE A 449 -7.88 -30.54 4.16
C ILE A 449 -8.18 -32.01 3.89
N GLU A 450 -8.40 -32.79 4.96
CA GLU A 450 -8.78 -34.20 4.80
C GLU A 450 -10.12 -34.31 4.07
N GLY A 451 -10.13 -35.04 2.95
CA GLY A 451 -11.31 -35.17 2.08
C GLY A 451 -11.46 -34.07 1.02
N ASP A 452 -10.64 -33.01 1.05
CA ASP A 452 -10.63 -31.91 0.08
C ASP A 452 -9.19 -31.49 -0.23
N ASN A 453 -8.56 -32.26 -1.11
CA ASN A 453 -7.15 -32.11 -1.44
C ASN A 453 -6.89 -30.77 -2.14
N PHE A 454 -5.73 -30.16 -1.86
CA PHE A 454 -5.23 -29.06 -2.69
C PHE A 454 -4.58 -29.65 -3.94
N VAL A 455 -5.06 -29.28 -5.12
CA VAL A 455 -4.72 -29.98 -6.39
C VAL A 455 -3.93 -29.09 -7.35
N ASN A 456 -3.31 -29.69 -8.36
CA ASN A 456 -2.58 -28.96 -9.40
C ASN A 456 -1.51 -28.01 -8.85
N ILE A 457 -0.76 -28.48 -7.84
CA ILE A 457 0.39 -27.77 -7.27
C ILE A 457 1.63 -28.11 -8.11
N CYS A 458 2.15 -27.15 -8.87
CA CYS A 458 3.29 -27.35 -9.78
C CYS A 458 4.55 -26.68 -9.26
N LEU A 459 5.59 -27.49 -9.06
CA LEU A 459 6.91 -27.04 -8.59
C LEU A 459 7.95 -27.27 -9.69
N SER A 460 8.64 -26.23 -10.16
CA SER A 460 9.63 -26.39 -11.23
C SER A 460 10.91 -25.62 -10.99
N ASN A 461 12.07 -26.24 -11.23
CA ASN A 461 13.38 -25.59 -11.10
C ASN A 461 13.57 -24.91 -9.72
N ILE A 462 13.51 -25.72 -8.66
CA ILE A 462 13.64 -25.28 -7.27
C ILE A 462 14.88 -25.92 -6.65
N ILE A 463 15.82 -25.10 -6.17
CA ILE A 463 17.06 -25.54 -5.55
C ILE A 463 17.19 -24.91 -4.16
N LEU A 464 16.92 -25.68 -3.12
CA LEU A 464 16.94 -25.24 -1.72
C LEU A 464 18.02 -26.00 -0.94
N ASN A 465 18.99 -25.27 -0.40
CA ASN A 465 19.96 -25.82 0.54
C ASN A 465 19.31 -25.92 1.93
N VAL A 466 18.82 -27.12 2.27
CA VAL A 466 18.08 -27.37 3.50
C VAL A 466 18.96 -27.89 4.63
N SER A 467 18.70 -27.44 5.86
CA SER A 467 19.40 -27.91 7.07
C SER A 467 18.67 -29.03 7.82
N SER A 468 17.35 -29.20 7.61
CA SER A 468 16.57 -30.27 8.26
C SER A 468 16.68 -31.61 7.53
N SER A 469 16.69 -32.70 8.30
CA SER A 469 16.57 -34.08 7.78
C SER A 469 15.19 -34.39 7.19
N TYR A 470 14.16 -33.61 7.53
CA TYR A 470 12.81 -33.72 6.99
C TYR A 470 12.48 -32.46 6.18
N SER A 471 12.93 -32.45 4.93
CA SER A 471 12.84 -31.28 4.05
C SER A 471 11.40 -30.97 3.62
N TRP A 472 10.59 -32.00 3.37
CA TRP A 472 9.20 -31.89 2.93
C TRP A 472 8.26 -32.65 3.86
N ASN A 473 7.11 -32.06 4.15
CA ASN A 473 5.95 -32.73 4.73
C ASN A 473 4.71 -32.36 3.93
N CYS A 474 3.97 -33.35 3.45
CA CYS A 474 2.81 -33.16 2.60
C CYS A 474 1.68 -34.10 3.00
N SER A 475 0.49 -33.54 3.16
CA SER A 475 -0.76 -34.27 3.42
C SER A 475 -1.90 -33.62 2.66
N ASN A 476 -2.82 -34.41 2.10
CA ASN A 476 -4.00 -33.93 1.39
C ASN A 476 -3.69 -32.89 0.29
N VAL A 477 -2.59 -33.11 -0.44
CA VAL A 477 -2.20 -32.31 -1.60
C VAL A 477 -1.90 -33.23 -2.77
N GLN A 478 -2.03 -32.71 -3.99
CA GLN A 478 -1.72 -33.40 -5.23
C GLN A 478 -1.11 -32.41 -6.23
N GLY A 479 -0.11 -32.86 -6.98
CA GLY A 479 0.51 -32.04 -7.99
C GLY A 479 1.76 -32.67 -8.58
N TYR A 480 2.64 -31.82 -9.08
CA TYR A 480 3.67 -32.19 -10.02
C TYR A 480 4.97 -31.47 -9.71
N SER A 481 6.11 -32.11 -9.99
CA SER A 481 7.42 -31.47 -9.82
C SER A 481 8.42 -31.86 -10.90
N ASP A 482 9.21 -30.87 -11.34
CA ASP A 482 10.35 -31.06 -12.24
C ASP A 482 11.56 -30.26 -11.75
N PHE A 483 12.74 -30.91 -11.68
CA PHE A 483 13.99 -30.27 -11.22
C PHE A 483 13.87 -29.60 -9.84
N VAL A 484 13.33 -30.32 -8.86
CA VAL A 484 13.21 -29.86 -7.46
C VAL A 484 14.23 -30.60 -6.58
N SER A 485 15.07 -29.84 -5.89
CA SER A 485 16.06 -30.32 -4.94
C SER A 485 15.94 -29.54 -3.62
N PRO A 486 15.75 -30.21 -2.46
CA PRO A 486 15.66 -31.67 -2.27
C PRO A 486 14.37 -32.27 -2.87
N GLU A 487 14.39 -33.57 -3.16
CA GLU A 487 13.27 -34.28 -3.81
C GLU A 487 11.93 -34.02 -3.08
N ALA A 488 10.90 -33.65 -3.85
CA ALA A 488 9.58 -33.35 -3.33
C ALA A 488 8.87 -34.59 -2.75
N CYS A 489 7.84 -34.35 -1.94
CA CYS A 489 7.01 -35.39 -1.33
C CYS A 489 6.25 -36.22 -2.37
N LYS A 490 5.92 -37.49 -2.02
CA LYS A 490 5.26 -38.45 -2.92
C LYS A 490 4.05 -37.89 -3.69
N PRO A 491 3.12 -37.12 -3.08
CA PRO A 491 1.97 -36.58 -3.80
C PRO A 491 2.29 -35.52 -4.87
N LEU A 492 3.54 -35.06 -4.95
CA LEU A 492 4.04 -34.09 -5.93
C LEU A 492 5.07 -34.70 -6.89
N LYS A 493 5.33 -36.02 -6.85
CA LYS A 493 6.43 -36.66 -7.58
C LYS A 493 6.17 -36.90 -9.07
N GLU A 494 4.92 -36.78 -9.53
CA GLU A 494 4.61 -36.87 -10.96
C GLU A 494 5.25 -35.70 -11.71
N ARG A 495 5.76 -35.94 -12.92
CA ARG A 495 6.49 -34.93 -13.69
C ARG A 495 5.54 -33.99 -14.42
N ILE A 496 5.90 -32.72 -14.54
CA ILE A 496 5.08 -31.77 -15.30
C ILE A 496 5.15 -32.11 -16.79
N PHE A 497 6.34 -32.40 -17.32
CA PHE A 497 6.52 -32.76 -18.72
C PHE A 497 6.63 -34.26 -18.97
N PRO A 498 6.00 -34.78 -20.05
CA PRO A 498 5.16 -34.08 -21.02
C PRO A 498 3.65 -34.02 -20.65
N GLU A 499 3.23 -34.71 -19.60
CA GLU A 499 1.83 -35.13 -19.41
C GLU A 499 0.94 -34.10 -18.69
N HIS A 500 1.51 -33.23 -17.84
CA HIS A 500 0.77 -32.38 -16.90
C HIS A 500 0.98 -30.87 -17.13
N CYS A 501 1.52 -30.48 -18.28
CA CYS A 501 1.75 -29.07 -18.61
C CYS A 501 0.46 -28.23 -18.63
N SER A 502 -0.68 -28.84 -18.96
CA SER A 502 -2.00 -28.18 -18.94
C SER A 502 -2.61 -28.03 -17.54
N ASP A 503 -2.14 -28.83 -16.58
CA ASP A 503 -2.64 -28.80 -15.20
C ASP A 503 -2.00 -27.64 -14.42
N CYS A 504 -0.77 -27.27 -14.80
CA CYS A 504 -0.07 -26.11 -14.24
C CYS A 504 -0.60 -24.79 -14.79
N TYR A 505 -0.76 -23.82 -13.90
CA TYR A 505 -1.07 -22.46 -14.32
C TYR A 505 0.17 -21.79 -14.91
N ASN A 506 0.01 -21.24 -16.11
CA ASN A 506 1.04 -20.49 -16.81
C ASN A 506 0.50 -19.12 -17.19
N LEU A 507 1.36 -18.11 -17.15
CA LEU A 507 1.02 -16.77 -17.61
C LEU A 507 0.69 -16.78 -19.10
N SER A 508 -0.34 -16.05 -19.49
CA SER A 508 -0.66 -15.79 -20.90
C SER A 508 0.49 -15.03 -21.58
N ASN A 509 0.72 -15.30 -22.88
CA ASN A 509 1.82 -14.71 -23.66
C ASN A 509 1.84 -13.16 -23.65
N HIS A 510 0.68 -12.51 -23.45
CA HIS A 510 0.59 -11.05 -23.35
C HIS A 510 1.31 -10.49 -22.11
N LEU A 511 1.22 -11.16 -20.96
CA LEU A 511 1.89 -10.75 -19.71
C LEU A 511 3.39 -11.08 -19.71
N GLN A 512 3.83 -12.04 -20.52
CA GLN A 512 5.26 -12.35 -20.69
C GLN A 512 5.99 -11.27 -21.51
N SER A 513 5.29 -10.58 -22.42
CA SER A 513 5.88 -9.61 -23.36
C SER A 513 6.21 -8.24 -22.76
N SER A 514 5.40 -7.75 -21.80
CA SER A 514 5.66 -6.48 -21.09
C SER A 514 6.93 -6.54 -20.24
N ASN A 515 7.31 -7.73 -19.76
CA ASN A 515 8.46 -7.95 -18.89
C ASN A 515 9.80 -8.06 -19.64
N ASN A 516 9.81 -8.40 -20.93
CA ASN A 516 11.05 -8.51 -21.71
C ASN A 516 11.62 -7.15 -22.15
N GLN A 517 10.80 -6.09 -22.21
CA GLN A 517 11.30 -4.75 -22.53
C GLN A 517 12.12 -4.12 -21.38
N THR A 518 11.89 -4.52 -20.13
CA THR A 518 12.64 -4.03 -18.96
C THR A 518 13.96 -4.77 -18.68
N ARG A 519 14.19 -5.94 -19.29
CA ARG A 519 15.45 -6.71 -19.09
C ARG A 519 16.68 -6.05 -19.74
N GLY A 520 16.51 -5.27 -20.80
CA GLY A 520 17.63 -4.67 -21.55
C GLY A 520 18.30 -3.47 -20.86
N ALA A 521 17.61 -2.79 -19.95
CA ALA A 521 18.10 -1.56 -19.32
C ALA A 521 18.89 -1.81 -18.02
N TRP A 522 18.85 -3.02 -17.45
CA TRP A 522 19.44 -3.32 -16.15
C TRP A 522 20.94 -3.70 -16.17
N LEU A 523 21.50 -3.97 -17.35
CA LEU A 523 22.91 -4.38 -17.49
C LEU A 523 23.91 -3.21 -17.65
N LEU A 524 23.44 -1.96 -17.63
CA LEU A 524 24.30 -0.79 -17.92
C LEU A 524 24.28 0.33 -16.86
N SER A 525 23.76 0.11 -15.66
CA SER A 525 23.91 1.08 -14.58
C SER A 525 24.04 0.44 -13.20
N TRP A 526 25.27 0.06 -12.86
CA TRP A 526 25.82 0.06 -11.50
C TRP A 526 27.25 0.59 -11.57
#